data_AF-A0A2D2AUE9-F1
#
_entry.id   AF-A0A2D2AUE9-F1
#
_cell.length_a   1.000
_cell.length_b   1.000
_cell.length_c   1.000
_cell.angle_alpha   90.00
_cell.angle_beta   90.00
_cell.angle_gamma   90.00
#
_symmetry.space_group_name_H-M   'P 1'
#
loop_
_entity.id
_entity.type
_entity.pdbx_description
1 polymer ?
#
loop_
_entity_poly.entity_id
_entity_poly.type
_entity_poly.pdbx_seq_one_letter_code
_entity_poly.pdbx_strand_id
1 'polypeptide(L)'
;MGQTLMAVFPGGGGDATLYQMFLPDGGDWTGASALPNGAHSGAAPALVQAWGKVWCVFTGSDNQNLWWCAYDPADQSWTPSQSFNGNQTNAGPAVALYDGKLFCVHKGGDGDNNLYWCTFDPAVGEWSGDNEFNQGNQCGSTPALAVHNGQLVCVHSGQWDDDSLWWTAFDGQNWAEDQPFDQGNRCLGGGWLISYQGYLYFIHRGGGGDQSMWWCTYSGTGWTEDQQFPQGNQTDGIPCTVPFSQRLCCVHRGNDEDDSLYVCWQEGGWTGDGRVDNGATSRAGPGLTVLD
;
A
#
# COMPACT_ATOMS: atom_id res chain seq x y z
N MET A 1 -14.99 18.76 -12.54
CA MET A 1 -14.45 17.50 -13.12
C MET A 1 -14.66 16.44 -12.04
N GLY A 2 -15.03 15.22 -12.43
CA GLY A 2 -15.19 14.13 -11.45
C GLY A 2 -13.83 13.60 -11.01
N GLN A 3 -13.78 12.96 -9.83
CA GLN A 3 -12.56 12.29 -9.36
C GLN A 3 -12.19 11.15 -10.33
N THR A 4 -10.91 10.81 -10.41
CA THR A 4 -10.44 9.63 -11.15
C THR A 4 -9.57 8.77 -10.26
N LEU A 5 -9.91 7.50 -10.08
CA LEU A 5 -9.07 6.55 -9.37
C LEU A 5 -7.93 6.10 -10.29
N MET A 6 -6.70 6.04 -9.77
CA MET A 6 -5.54 5.47 -10.43
C MET A 6 -5.12 4.20 -9.67
N ALA A 7 -4.88 3.12 -10.41
CA ALA A 7 -4.23 1.92 -9.92
C ALA A 7 -2.88 1.73 -10.62
N VAL A 8 -1.85 1.34 -9.88
CA VAL A 8 -0.56 0.90 -10.41
C VAL A 8 -0.24 -0.48 -9.87
N PHE A 9 0.19 -1.42 -10.70
CA PHE A 9 0.38 -2.82 -10.30
C PHE A 9 1.42 -3.52 -11.19
N PRO A 10 2.18 -4.50 -10.68
CA PRO A 10 3.05 -5.32 -11.53
C PRO A 10 2.21 -6.26 -12.40
N GLY A 11 2.70 -6.64 -13.58
CA GLY A 11 1.99 -7.57 -14.46
C GLY A 11 1.79 -8.98 -13.86
N GLY A 12 0.84 -9.73 -14.40
CA GLY A 12 0.62 -11.14 -14.05
C GLY A 12 1.64 -12.10 -14.68
N GLY A 13 1.65 -13.36 -14.25
CA GLY A 13 2.39 -14.44 -14.92
C GLY A 13 3.92 -14.29 -14.92
N GLY A 14 4.48 -13.55 -13.95
CA GLY A 14 5.91 -13.31 -13.81
C GLY A 14 6.42 -12.00 -14.46
N ASP A 15 5.56 -11.25 -15.14
CA ASP A 15 5.89 -9.92 -15.65
C ASP A 15 6.09 -8.94 -14.48
N ALA A 16 7.31 -8.41 -14.33
CA ALA A 16 7.62 -7.41 -13.30
C ALA A 16 7.30 -5.98 -13.75
N THR A 17 6.91 -5.74 -14.99
CA THR A 17 6.57 -4.40 -15.49
C THR A 17 5.40 -3.82 -14.70
N LEU A 18 5.55 -2.59 -14.21
CA LEU A 18 4.44 -1.86 -13.61
C LEU A 18 3.50 -1.35 -14.71
N TYR A 19 2.21 -1.55 -14.53
CA TYR A 19 1.13 -1.03 -15.36
C TYR A 19 0.29 -0.04 -14.56
N GLN A 20 -0.34 0.90 -15.27
CA GLN A 20 -1.35 1.79 -14.72
C GLN A 20 -2.71 1.57 -15.38
N MET A 21 -3.76 1.83 -14.61
CA MET A 21 -5.15 1.92 -15.07
C MET A 21 -5.86 3.06 -14.36
N PHE A 22 -6.93 3.56 -14.98
CA PHE A 22 -7.74 4.64 -14.44
C PHE A 22 -9.21 4.24 -14.41
N LEU A 23 -9.93 4.71 -13.39
CA LEU A 23 -11.38 4.60 -13.27
C LEU A 23 -11.96 6.00 -13.02
N PRO A 24 -12.49 6.68 -14.05
CA PRO A 24 -13.24 7.92 -13.88
C PRO A 24 -14.52 7.69 -13.06
N ASP A 25 -14.93 8.67 -12.26
CA ASP A 25 -16.17 8.58 -11.48
C ASP A 25 -17.40 8.36 -12.39
N GLY A 26 -18.14 7.28 -12.12
CA GLY A 26 -19.28 6.84 -12.94
C GLY A 26 -18.92 6.23 -14.29
N GLY A 27 -17.64 5.92 -14.54
CA GLY A 27 -17.15 5.27 -15.76
C GLY A 27 -16.67 3.84 -15.54
N ASP A 28 -15.97 3.32 -16.54
CA ASP A 28 -15.33 2.00 -16.53
C ASP A 28 -13.81 2.13 -16.42
N TRP A 29 -13.16 1.06 -15.96
CA TRP A 29 -11.70 0.96 -15.96
C TRP A 29 -11.13 1.08 -17.38
N THR A 30 -10.09 1.90 -17.58
CA THR A 30 -9.32 1.92 -18.82
C THR A 30 -8.55 0.61 -19.01
N GLY A 31 -8.07 0.32 -20.23
CA GLY A 31 -7.11 -0.77 -20.40
C GLY A 31 -5.79 -0.52 -19.66
N ALA A 32 -5.12 -1.60 -19.24
CA ALA A 32 -3.80 -1.53 -18.62
C ALA A 32 -2.76 -0.99 -19.61
N SER A 33 -1.93 -0.06 -19.15
CA SER A 33 -0.82 0.50 -19.93
C SER A 33 0.47 0.47 -19.11
N ALA A 34 1.56 -0.01 -19.71
CA ALA A 34 2.85 -0.09 -19.02
C ALA A 34 3.35 1.32 -18.64
N LEU A 35 3.91 1.45 -17.44
CA LEU A 35 4.64 2.65 -17.06
C LEU A 35 5.86 2.79 -17.99
N PRO A 36 6.13 3.99 -18.53
CA PRO A 36 7.30 4.20 -19.36
C PRO A 36 8.59 4.13 -18.51
N ASN A 37 9.74 3.98 -19.17
CA ASN A 37 11.07 4.09 -18.56
C ASN A 37 11.46 2.98 -17.55
N GLY A 38 10.94 1.76 -17.71
CA GLY A 38 11.48 0.57 -17.05
C GLY A 38 11.19 0.49 -15.55
N ALA A 39 10.00 0.91 -15.12
CA ALA A 39 9.55 0.68 -13.76
C ALA A 39 9.16 -0.81 -13.61
N HIS A 40 9.99 -1.56 -12.88
CA HIS A 40 9.80 -3.00 -12.68
C HIS A 40 9.81 -3.36 -11.19
N SER A 41 8.78 -4.05 -10.73
CA SER A 41 8.65 -4.57 -9.37
C SER A 41 8.00 -5.95 -9.36
N GLY A 42 8.44 -6.80 -8.44
CA GLY A 42 7.76 -8.07 -8.14
C GLY A 42 6.75 -7.96 -6.98
N ALA A 43 6.73 -6.83 -6.27
CA ALA A 43 5.90 -6.58 -5.11
C ALA A 43 4.89 -5.46 -5.38
N ALA A 44 3.98 -5.24 -4.43
CA ALA A 44 3.00 -4.15 -4.51
C ALA A 44 3.72 -2.79 -4.46
N PRO A 45 3.43 -1.85 -5.39
CA PRO A 45 3.90 -0.48 -5.30
C PRO A 45 3.02 0.33 -4.33
N ALA A 46 3.58 1.40 -3.76
CA ALA A 46 2.86 2.34 -2.92
C ALA A 46 2.66 3.67 -3.65
N LEU A 47 1.44 4.20 -3.62
CA LEU A 47 1.08 5.46 -4.27
C LEU A 47 0.70 6.53 -3.24
N VAL A 48 1.12 7.77 -3.48
CA VAL A 48 0.70 8.92 -2.69
C VAL A 48 0.59 10.17 -3.56
N GLN A 49 -0.45 10.98 -3.33
CA GLN A 49 -0.51 12.31 -3.91
C GLN A 49 0.34 13.29 -3.13
N ALA A 50 1.24 14.00 -3.82
CA ALA A 50 2.02 15.07 -3.24
C ALA A 50 2.42 16.10 -4.29
N TRP A 51 2.28 17.38 -3.93
CA TRP A 51 2.71 18.52 -4.74
C TRP A 51 2.16 18.52 -6.19
N GLY A 52 0.89 18.15 -6.35
CA GLY A 52 0.20 18.09 -7.64
C GLY A 52 0.56 16.89 -8.52
N LYS A 53 1.28 15.89 -7.97
CA LYS A 53 1.69 14.67 -8.66
C LYS A 53 1.29 13.43 -7.87
N VAL A 54 1.24 12.30 -8.56
CA VAL A 54 1.20 10.98 -7.90
C VAL A 54 2.62 10.43 -7.86
N TRP A 55 3.10 10.12 -6.67
CA TRP A 55 4.37 9.46 -6.46
C TRP A 55 4.15 7.97 -6.33
N CYS A 56 4.91 7.19 -7.08
CA CYS A 56 4.93 5.74 -7.02
C CYS A 56 6.28 5.30 -6.45
N VAL A 57 6.25 4.63 -5.30
CA VAL A 57 7.43 4.04 -4.64
C VAL A 57 7.33 2.53 -4.76
N PHE A 58 8.42 1.87 -5.15
CA PHE A 58 8.44 0.43 -5.41
C PHE A 58 9.82 -0.18 -5.19
N THR A 59 9.87 -1.49 -4.91
CA THR A 59 11.14 -2.24 -4.90
C THR A 59 11.50 -2.70 -6.31
N GLY A 60 12.76 -2.55 -6.68
CA GLY A 60 13.26 -2.97 -8.00
C GLY A 60 13.33 -4.49 -8.12
N SER A 61 12.77 -5.04 -9.20
CA SER A 61 12.71 -6.50 -9.42
C SER A 61 14.05 -7.22 -9.41
N ASP A 62 15.14 -6.52 -9.71
CA ASP A 62 16.46 -7.13 -9.99
C ASP A 62 17.50 -6.85 -8.88
N ASN A 63 17.21 -5.95 -7.94
CA ASN A 63 18.24 -5.45 -7.01
C ASN A 63 17.75 -5.13 -5.59
N GLN A 64 16.46 -5.33 -5.28
CA GLN A 64 15.85 -4.98 -3.98
C GLN A 64 15.98 -3.50 -3.57
N ASN A 65 16.59 -2.65 -4.39
CA ASN A 65 16.68 -1.22 -4.08
C ASN A 65 15.27 -0.64 -4.15
N LEU A 66 15.01 0.36 -3.31
CA LEU A 66 13.83 1.19 -3.47
C LEU A 66 14.02 2.14 -4.66
N TRP A 67 12.93 2.34 -5.39
CA TRP A 67 12.82 3.21 -6.55
C TRP A 67 11.58 4.07 -6.44
N TRP A 68 11.58 5.19 -7.15
CA TRP A 68 10.39 6.00 -7.32
C TRP A 68 10.31 6.62 -8.71
N CYS A 69 9.09 6.94 -9.11
CA CYS A 69 8.78 7.82 -10.22
C CYS A 69 7.52 8.62 -9.88
N ALA A 70 7.27 9.71 -10.61
CA ALA A 70 6.11 10.56 -10.37
C ALA A 70 5.30 10.75 -11.66
N TYR A 71 3.98 10.63 -11.54
CA TYR A 71 3.02 10.96 -12.59
C TYR A 71 2.58 12.41 -12.45
N ASP A 72 2.65 13.15 -13.55
CA ASP A 72 2.12 14.49 -13.69
C ASP A 72 0.75 14.44 -14.38
N PRO A 73 -0.36 14.70 -13.66
CA PRO A 73 -1.70 14.69 -14.25
C PRO A 73 -1.91 15.77 -15.33
N ALA A 74 -1.14 16.87 -15.30
CA ALA A 74 -1.28 17.95 -16.28
C ALA A 74 -0.78 17.52 -17.66
N ASP A 75 0.35 16.79 -17.69
CA ASP A 75 0.98 16.31 -18.93
C ASP A 75 0.70 14.83 -19.22
N GLN A 76 -0.02 14.16 -18.32
CA GLN A 76 -0.33 12.72 -18.36
C GLN A 76 0.91 11.84 -18.58
N SER A 77 2.00 12.18 -17.91
CA SER A 77 3.31 11.56 -18.15
C SER A 77 3.99 11.16 -16.84
N TRP A 78 4.83 10.13 -16.91
CA TRP A 78 5.68 9.70 -15.79
C TRP A 78 7.10 10.23 -15.97
N THR A 79 7.72 10.62 -14.87
CA THR A 79 9.17 10.83 -14.82
C THR A 79 9.92 9.51 -15.01
N PRO A 80 11.19 9.53 -15.45
CA PRO A 80 12.06 8.36 -15.34
C PRO A 80 12.16 7.87 -13.89
N SER A 81 12.31 6.55 -13.71
CA SER A 81 12.53 5.94 -12.40
C SER A 81 13.89 6.35 -11.82
N GLN A 82 13.91 6.65 -10.53
CA GLN A 82 15.11 7.03 -9.78
C GLN A 82 15.24 6.12 -8.55
N SER A 83 16.46 5.64 -8.27
CA SER A 83 16.71 4.83 -7.09
C SER A 83 16.80 5.70 -5.84
N PHE A 84 16.45 5.10 -4.71
CA PHE A 84 16.81 5.62 -3.40
C PHE A 84 18.33 5.49 -3.20
N ASN A 85 18.87 6.20 -2.21
CA ASN A 85 20.31 6.19 -1.94
C ASN A 85 20.69 5.04 -0.98
N GLY A 86 20.70 3.82 -1.50
CA GLY A 86 21.17 2.63 -0.78
C GLY A 86 20.13 1.93 0.09
N ASN A 87 18.88 2.42 0.13
CA ASN A 87 17.77 1.80 0.85
C ASN A 87 17.24 0.58 0.09
N GLN A 88 17.06 -0.54 0.79
CA GLN A 88 16.69 -1.83 0.20
C GLN A 88 15.53 -2.50 0.93
N THR A 89 14.72 -3.22 0.16
CA THR A 89 13.63 -4.06 0.68
C THR A 89 13.31 -5.21 -0.29
N ASN A 90 12.93 -6.36 0.24
CA ASN A 90 12.41 -7.49 -0.54
C ASN A 90 10.87 -7.64 -0.44
N ALA A 91 10.18 -6.63 0.11
CA ALA A 91 8.72 -6.54 0.17
C ALA A 91 8.21 -5.24 -0.48
N GLY A 92 6.90 -5.01 -0.45
CA GLY A 92 6.34 -3.71 -0.84
C GLY A 92 6.72 -2.63 0.18
N PRO A 93 6.98 -1.39 -0.26
CA PRO A 93 7.07 -0.24 0.65
C PRO A 93 5.67 0.28 1.02
N ALA A 94 5.61 1.17 2.01
CA ALA A 94 4.47 2.05 2.26
C ALA A 94 4.93 3.51 2.25
N VAL A 95 4.10 4.41 1.71
CA VAL A 95 4.45 5.83 1.58
C VAL A 95 3.29 6.73 1.97
N ALA A 96 3.58 7.84 2.65
CA ALA A 96 2.61 8.85 3.04
C ALA A 96 3.21 10.26 3.00
N LEU A 97 2.40 11.27 2.68
CA LEU A 97 2.78 12.68 2.77
C LEU A 97 2.48 13.18 4.19
N TYR A 98 3.51 13.60 4.91
CA TYR A 98 3.41 14.08 6.28
C TYR A 98 4.34 15.27 6.50
N ASP A 99 3.81 16.33 7.10
CA ASP A 99 4.55 17.57 7.41
C ASP A 99 5.37 18.11 6.22
N GLY A 100 4.77 18.08 5.02
CA GLY A 100 5.42 18.58 3.80
C GLY A 100 6.57 17.73 3.28
N LYS A 101 6.71 16.48 3.73
CA LYS A 101 7.69 15.49 3.24
C LYS A 101 7.01 14.17 2.92
N LEU A 102 7.57 13.41 1.99
CA LEU A 102 7.16 12.00 1.87
C LEU A 102 7.91 11.18 2.89
N PHE A 103 7.21 10.29 3.58
CA PHE A 103 7.77 9.27 4.44
C PHE A 103 7.57 7.93 3.77
N CYS A 104 8.64 7.16 3.61
CA CYS A 104 8.60 5.78 3.14
C CYS A 104 8.97 4.87 4.31
N VAL A 105 8.16 3.85 4.58
CA VAL A 105 8.42 2.78 5.55
C VAL A 105 8.56 1.47 4.79
N HIS A 106 9.55 0.68 5.16
CA HIS A 106 9.83 -0.61 4.55
C HIS A 106 10.53 -1.54 5.55
N LYS A 107 10.44 -2.85 5.31
CA LYS A 107 11.38 -3.78 5.93
C LYS A 107 12.72 -3.77 5.20
N GLY A 108 13.76 -4.24 5.87
CA GLY A 108 15.08 -4.44 5.26
C GLY A 108 15.09 -5.39 4.06
N GLY A 109 16.21 -5.39 3.33
CA GLY A 109 16.50 -6.34 2.25
C GLY A 109 17.04 -7.69 2.78
N ASP A 110 17.22 -8.67 1.90
CA ASP A 110 17.97 -9.92 2.13
C ASP A 110 18.01 -10.48 3.56
N GLY A 111 16.87 -11.00 4.04
CA GLY A 111 16.77 -11.68 5.34
C GLY A 111 16.78 -10.74 6.55
N ASP A 112 16.88 -9.43 6.34
CA ASP A 112 16.62 -8.42 7.35
C ASP A 112 15.10 -8.18 7.46
N ASN A 113 14.57 -8.35 8.67
CA ASN A 113 13.17 -8.07 8.97
C ASN A 113 12.99 -6.77 9.75
N ASN A 114 14.05 -6.03 10.06
CA ASN A 114 13.94 -4.76 10.76
C ASN A 114 13.14 -3.77 9.92
N LEU A 115 12.34 -2.95 10.59
CA LEU A 115 11.62 -1.85 9.97
C LEU A 115 12.51 -0.60 9.91
N TYR A 116 12.47 0.04 8.75
CA TYR A 116 13.17 1.28 8.47
C TYR A 116 12.20 2.32 7.93
N TRP A 117 12.60 3.58 8.08
CA TRP A 117 11.95 4.71 7.44
C TRP A 117 12.95 5.71 6.87
N CYS A 118 12.58 6.32 5.77
CA CYS A 118 13.33 7.40 5.13
C CYS A 118 12.36 8.47 4.62
N THR A 119 12.91 9.64 4.30
CA THR A 119 12.10 10.80 3.90
C THR A 119 12.58 11.42 2.61
N PHE A 120 11.65 11.96 1.82
CA PHE A 120 11.93 12.86 0.72
C PHE A 120 11.53 14.27 1.10
N ASP A 121 12.52 15.16 1.16
CA ASP A 121 12.30 16.59 1.35
C ASP A 121 12.38 17.29 -0.01
N PRO A 122 11.29 17.90 -0.51
CA PRO A 122 11.31 18.57 -1.81
C PRO A 122 12.28 19.76 -1.87
N ALA A 123 12.69 20.32 -0.73
CA ALA A 123 13.69 21.38 -0.68
C ALA A 123 15.13 20.86 -0.90
N VAL A 124 15.36 19.57 -0.60
CA VAL A 124 16.65 18.88 -0.82
C VAL A 124 16.66 18.19 -2.19
N GLY A 125 15.52 17.59 -2.58
CA GLY A 125 15.36 16.91 -3.86
C GLY A 125 15.86 15.47 -3.89
N GLU A 126 16.19 14.88 -2.74
CA GLU A 126 16.70 13.51 -2.60
C GLU A 126 16.07 12.81 -1.39
N TRP A 127 16.04 11.47 -1.44
CA TRP A 127 15.65 10.65 -0.28
C TRP A 127 16.78 10.58 0.74
N SER A 128 16.44 10.62 2.03
CA SER A 128 17.39 10.36 3.12
C SER A 128 17.84 8.90 3.13
N GLY A 129 18.95 8.63 3.83
CA GLY A 129 19.30 7.27 4.22
C GLY A 129 18.29 6.67 5.21
N ASP A 130 18.45 5.37 5.48
CA ASP A 130 17.60 4.61 6.39
C ASP A 130 17.75 5.10 7.84
N ASN A 131 16.60 5.24 8.50
CA ASN A 131 16.49 5.35 9.95
C ASN A 131 15.79 4.08 10.42
N GLU A 132 16.38 3.37 11.37
CA GLU A 132 15.75 2.19 11.98
C GLU A 132 14.59 2.64 12.89
N PHE A 133 13.53 1.84 12.95
CA PHE A 133 12.51 2.02 13.98
C PHE A 133 13.11 1.80 15.37
N ASN A 134 12.57 2.49 16.37
CA ASN A 134 13.00 2.32 17.75
C ASN A 134 12.79 0.86 18.20
N GLN A 135 13.62 0.39 19.12
CA GLN A 135 13.46 -0.88 19.85
C GLN A 135 13.50 -2.17 18.99
N GLY A 136 13.94 -2.09 17.73
CA GLY A 136 14.11 -3.27 16.87
C GLY A 136 12.79 -3.85 16.38
N ASN A 137 11.82 -2.99 16.06
CA ASN A 137 10.57 -3.42 15.42
C ASN A 137 10.87 -4.16 14.12
N GLN A 138 10.15 -5.26 13.92
CA GLN A 138 10.36 -6.14 12.78
C GLN A 138 9.05 -6.42 12.05
N CYS A 139 9.17 -6.71 10.76
CA CYS A 139 8.07 -7.05 9.89
C CYS A 139 8.48 -8.17 8.94
N GLY A 140 7.65 -9.21 8.84
CA GLY A 140 7.82 -10.31 7.89
C GLY A 140 7.50 -9.92 6.45
N SER A 141 6.65 -8.91 6.26
CA SER A 141 6.08 -8.55 4.96
C SER A 141 6.01 -7.03 4.72
N THR A 142 5.04 -6.57 3.94
CA THR A 142 4.86 -5.15 3.61
C THR A 142 4.19 -4.41 4.78
N PRO A 143 4.82 -3.36 5.33
CA PRO A 143 4.17 -2.50 6.32
C PRO A 143 3.07 -1.65 5.66
N ALA A 144 2.21 -1.06 6.48
CA ALA A 144 1.18 -0.11 6.06
C ALA A 144 1.37 1.23 6.78
N LEU A 145 1.14 2.35 6.08
CA LEU A 145 1.41 3.69 6.61
C LEU A 145 0.28 4.66 6.24
N ALA A 146 -0.21 5.44 7.20
CA ALA A 146 -1.18 6.50 6.96
C ALA A 146 -1.00 7.66 7.93
N VAL A 147 -1.45 8.86 7.54
CA VAL A 147 -1.59 9.98 8.47
C VAL A 147 -2.98 9.95 9.10
N HIS A 148 -3.02 10.03 10.43
CA HIS A 148 -4.27 10.10 11.19
C HIS A 148 -4.11 10.98 12.42
N ASN A 149 -5.07 11.89 12.64
CA ASN A 149 -5.08 12.84 13.76
C ASN A 149 -3.74 13.58 13.97
N GLY A 150 -3.07 13.94 12.87
CA GLY A 150 -1.81 14.69 12.91
C GLY A 150 -0.58 13.85 13.25
N GLN A 151 -0.68 12.53 13.26
CA GLN A 151 0.44 11.60 13.42
C GLN A 151 0.56 10.69 12.22
N LEU A 152 1.76 10.20 11.92
CA LEU A 152 1.93 9.04 11.04
C LEU A 152 1.71 7.77 11.86
N VAL A 153 0.94 6.83 11.34
CA VAL A 153 0.69 5.53 11.97
C VAL A 153 1.19 4.43 11.05
N CYS A 154 2.02 3.55 11.59
CA CYS A 154 2.52 2.35 10.92
C CYS A 154 1.83 1.13 11.51
N VAL A 155 1.34 0.24 10.66
CA VAL A 155 0.85 -1.10 11.04
C VAL A 155 1.70 -2.14 10.33
N HIS A 156 2.10 -3.19 11.03
CA HIS A 156 2.90 -4.27 10.46
C HIS A 156 2.58 -5.62 11.08
N SER A 157 2.90 -6.69 10.37
CA SER A 157 2.92 -8.04 10.94
C SER A 157 4.17 -8.24 11.79
N GLY A 158 4.20 -9.31 12.58
CA GLY A 158 5.40 -9.79 13.24
C GLY A 158 6.47 -10.26 12.23
N GLN A 159 7.62 -10.68 12.76
CA GLN A 159 8.74 -11.15 11.97
C GLN A 159 8.46 -12.50 11.28
N TRP A 160 9.04 -12.72 10.11
CA TRP A 160 8.90 -13.97 9.35
C TRP A 160 7.43 -14.32 9.07
N ASP A 161 6.99 -15.49 9.53
CA ASP A 161 5.62 -15.99 9.39
C ASP A 161 4.74 -15.68 10.63
N ASP A 162 5.21 -14.83 11.55
CA ASP A 162 4.38 -14.34 12.67
C ASP A 162 3.32 -13.38 12.13
N ASP A 163 2.09 -13.89 12.09
CA ASP A 163 0.91 -13.19 11.61
C ASP A 163 0.25 -12.31 12.70
N SER A 164 0.88 -12.12 13.84
CA SER A 164 0.45 -11.14 14.86
C SER A 164 0.59 -9.71 14.31
N LEU A 165 -0.40 -8.86 14.58
CA LEU A 165 -0.41 -7.47 14.13
C LEU A 165 0.05 -6.52 15.24
N TRP A 166 0.84 -5.53 14.82
CA TRP A 166 1.43 -4.50 15.67
C TRP A 166 1.25 -3.13 15.03
N TRP A 167 1.29 -2.08 15.84
CA TRP A 167 1.26 -0.70 15.36
C TRP A 167 2.05 0.26 16.25
N THR A 168 2.56 1.29 15.61
CA THR A 168 3.24 2.42 16.26
C THR A 168 2.88 3.73 15.57
N ALA A 169 3.08 4.84 16.26
CA ALA A 169 2.80 6.18 15.77
C ALA A 169 4.03 7.09 15.88
N PHE A 170 4.19 7.97 14.90
CA PHE A 170 5.24 8.99 14.85
C PHE A 170 4.65 10.37 15.11
N ASP A 171 5.22 11.09 16.06
CA ASP A 171 4.74 12.39 16.54
C ASP A 171 5.38 13.60 15.81
N GLY A 172 6.18 13.35 14.77
CA GLY A 172 7.00 14.37 14.10
C GLY A 172 8.47 14.34 14.51
N GLN A 173 8.81 13.62 15.58
CA GLN A 173 10.19 13.48 16.05
C GLN A 173 10.57 12.03 16.31
N ASN A 174 9.70 11.26 16.98
CA ASN A 174 9.99 9.89 17.41
C ASN A 174 8.82 8.96 17.14
N TRP A 175 9.15 7.69 16.85
CA TRP A 175 8.18 6.60 16.88
C TRP A 175 7.94 6.16 18.33
N ALA A 176 6.68 6.00 18.68
CA ALA A 176 6.24 5.47 19.97
C ALA A 176 6.62 3.98 20.13
N GLU A 177 6.48 3.46 21.35
CA GLU A 177 6.63 2.02 21.60
C GLU A 177 5.58 1.22 20.84
N ASP A 178 6.01 0.11 20.26
CA ASP A 178 5.15 -0.76 19.47
C ASP A 178 4.03 -1.39 20.32
N GLN A 179 2.81 -1.41 19.78
CA GLN A 179 1.63 -1.89 20.49
C GLN A 179 1.01 -3.08 19.72
N PRO A 180 0.66 -4.18 20.39
CA PRO A 180 -0.05 -5.28 19.74
C PRO A 180 -1.50 -4.89 19.41
N PHE A 181 -2.10 -5.61 18.48
CA PHE A 181 -3.55 -5.62 18.31
C PHE A 181 -4.20 -6.48 19.40
N ASP A 182 -5.07 -5.89 20.20
CA ASP A 182 -5.62 -6.54 21.41
C ASP A 182 -6.84 -7.44 21.16
N GLN A 183 -7.37 -7.48 19.93
CA GLN A 183 -8.59 -8.23 19.57
C GLN A 183 -8.29 -9.55 18.85
N GLY A 184 -7.03 -9.99 18.80
CA GLY A 184 -6.63 -11.24 18.16
C GLY A 184 -6.65 -11.19 16.62
N ASN A 185 -6.60 -9.99 16.04
CA ASN A 185 -6.48 -9.77 14.59
C ASN A 185 -5.17 -10.39 14.07
N ARG A 186 -5.21 -11.01 12.90
CA ARG A 186 -4.07 -11.73 12.32
C ARG A 186 -3.95 -11.45 10.83
N CYS A 187 -2.72 -11.28 10.36
CA CYS A 187 -2.43 -11.01 8.95
C CYS A 187 -1.13 -11.67 8.51
N LEU A 188 -1.22 -12.48 7.43
CA LEU A 188 -0.05 -12.93 6.69
C LEU A 188 0.04 -12.14 5.37
N GLY A 189 1.17 -11.49 5.10
CA GLY A 189 1.43 -10.82 3.81
C GLY A 189 1.24 -9.30 3.78
N GLY A 190 1.03 -8.67 4.93
CA GLY A 190 0.85 -7.22 5.03
C GLY A 190 -0.56 -6.75 4.68
N GLY A 191 -0.82 -5.47 4.89
CA GLY A 191 -2.14 -4.87 4.66
C GLY A 191 -2.05 -3.43 4.18
N TRP A 192 -3.18 -2.76 4.17
CA TRP A 192 -3.29 -1.36 3.79
C TRP A 192 -3.99 -0.57 4.88
N LEU A 193 -3.45 0.62 5.14
CA LEU A 193 -3.91 1.50 6.21
C LEU A 193 -4.37 2.82 5.59
N ILE A 194 -5.54 3.30 5.99
CA ILE A 194 -6.03 4.60 5.53
C ILE A 194 -6.89 5.31 6.56
N SER A 195 -6.76 6.64 6.63
CA SER A 195 -7.65 7.48 7.42
C SER A 195 -8.88 7.87 6.61
N TYR A 196 -10.07 7.58 7.15
CA TYR A 196 -11.34 7.92 6.52
C TYR A 196 -12.40 8.21 7.58
N GLN A 197 -13.11 9.34 7.42
CA GLN A 197 -14.20 9.77 8.30
C GLN A 197 -13.88 9.75 9.81
N GLY A 198 -12.63 10.06 10.18
CA GLY A 198 -12.20 10.13 11.58
C GLY A 198 -11.78 8.78 12.17
N TYR A 199 -11.73 7.72 11.37
CA TYR A 199 -11.20 6.41 11.75
C TYR A 199 -9.98 6.06 10.91
N LEU A 200 -9.07 5.27 11.47
CA LEU A 200 -8.17 4.45 10.66
C LEU A 200 -8.88 3.16 10.28
N TYR A 201 -8.79 2.79 9.02
CA TYR A 201 -9.18 1.49 8.50
C TYR A 201 -7.92 0.72 8.15
N PHE A 202 -7.81 -0.51 8.68
CA PHE A 202 -6.79 -1.46 8.26
C PHE A 202 -7.48 -2.59 7.51
N ILE A 203 -7.11 -2.78 6.24
CA ILE A 203 -7.64 -3.81 5.35
C ILE A 203 -6.52 -4.79 5.06
N HIS A 204 -6.77 -6.07 5.25
CA HIS A 204 -5.72 -7.08 5.16
C HIS A 204 -6.26 -8.46 4.78
N ARG A 205 -5.36 -9.33 4.35
CA ARG A 205 -5.60 -10.77 4.30
C ARG A 205 -5.57 -11.36 5.72
N GLY A 206 -6.30 -12.46 5.93
CA GLY A 206 -6.23 -13.24 7.16
C GLY A 206 -4.84 -13.85 7.45
N GLY A 207 -4.70 -14.39 8.65
CA GLY A 207 -3.47 -15.06 9.12
C GLY A 207 -3.29 -16.49 8.58
N GLY A 208 -2.05 -16.96 8.53
CA GLY A 208 -1.71 -18.31 8.08
C GLY A 208 -2.24 -18.65 6.68
N GLY A 209 -3.03 -19.72 6.57
CA GLY A 209 -3.62 -20.16 5.30
C GLY A 209 -4.91 -19.44 4.90
N ASP A 210 -5.41 -18.50 5.69
CA ASP A 210 -6.66 -17.80 5.37
C ASP A 210 -6.42 -16.76 4.27
N GLN A 211 -7.06 -16.96 3.12
CA GLN A 211 -7.01 -16.05 1.97
C GLN A 211 -8.14 -15.01 2.00
N SER A 212 -9.06 -15.10 2.98
CA SER A 212 -10.16 -14.15 3.09
C SER A 212 -9.64 -12.75 3.38
N MET A 213 -10.36 -11.75 2.87
CA MET A 213 -10.13 -10.36 3.24
C MET A 213 -10.87 -9.98 4.51
N TRP A 214 -10.20 -9.17 5.33
CA TRP A 214 -10.66 -8.68 6.62
C TRP A 214 -10.41 -7.18 6.73
N TRP A 215 -11.15 -6.54 7.62
CA TRP A 215 -10.90 -5.17 8.01
C TRP A 215 -11.21 -4.93 9.48
N CYS A 216 -10.49 -4.00 10.07
CA CYS A 216 -10.76 -3.47 11.40
C CYS A 216 -10.54 -1.96 11.41
N THR A 217 -10.99 -1.30 12.47
CA THR A 217 -10.89 0.15 12.61
C THR A 217 -10.27 0.58 13.93
N TYR A 218 -9.67 1.76 13.93
CA TYR A 218 -9.16 2.42 15.13
C TYR A 218 -9.76 3.82 15.26
N SER A 219 -10.21 4.13 16.48
CA SER A 219 -10.91 5.39 16.82
C SER A 219 -10.21 6.22 17.90
N GLY A 220 -8.98 5.84 18.28
CA GLY A 220 -8.20 6.52 19.33
C GLY A 220 -8.12 5.78 20.67
N THR A 221 -8.96 4.76 20.91
CA THR A 221 -8.96 4.01 22.19
C THR A 221 -8.57 2.54 22.04
N GLY A 222 -8.47 2.04 20.81
CA GLY A 222 -8.17 0.63 20.51
C GLY A 222 -8.67 0.23 19.13
N TRP A 223 -8.10 -0.84 18.60
CA TRP A 223 -8.55 -1.50 17.37
C TRP A 223 -9.79 -2.35 17.64
N THR A 224 -10.70 -2.42 16.67
CA THR A 224 -11.86 -3.31 16.74
C THR A 224 -11.48 -4.75 16.38
N GLU A 225 -12.35 -5.71 16.72
CA GLU A 225 -12.29 -7.07 16.17
C GLU A 225 -12.37 -7.04 14.63
N ASP A 226 -11.72 -8.02 14.00
CA ASP A 226 -11.76 -8.19 12.54
C ASP A 226 -13.18 -8.47 12.05
N GLN A 227 -13.55 -7.78 10.99
CA GLN A 227 -14.77 -8.00 10.24
C GLN A 227 -14.40 -8.58 8.87
N GLN A 228 -15.05 -9.69 8.50
CA GLN A 228 -14.78 -10.31 7.20
C GLN A 228 -15.43 -9.50 6.09
N PHE A 229 -14.77 -9.42 4.94
CA PHE A 229 -15.45 -9.06 3.69
C PHE A 229 -16.49 -10.14 3.32
N PRO A 230 -17.42 -9.85 2.40
CA PRO A 230 -18.37 -10.85 1.92
C PRO A 230 -17.69 -12.14 1.47
N GLN A 231 -18.37 -13.26 1.67
CA GLN A 231 -17.85 -14.57 1.29
C GLN A 231 -17.46 -14.60 -0.19
N GLY A 232 -16.20 -14.96 -0.46
CA GLY A 232 -15.63 -15.01 -1.81
C GLY A 232 -14.56 -13.95 -2.07
N ASN A 233 -14.56 -12.84 -1.31
CA ASN A 233 -13.51 -11.83 -1.43
C ASN A 233 -12.21 -12.37 -0.81
N GLN A 234 -11.30 -12.79 -1.68
CA GLN A 234 -10.06 -13.46 -1.32
C GLN A 234 -8.87 -12.85 -2.05
N THR A 235 -7.69 -12.88 -1.42
CA THR A 235 -6.48 -12.32 -2.02
C THR A 235 -5.22 -13.03 -1.55
N ASP A 236 -4.26 -13.16 -2.47
CA ASP A 236 -2.86 -13.51 -2.17
C ASP A 236 -1.91 -12.31 -2.32
N GLY A 237 -2.43 -11.09 -2.35
CA GLY A 237 -1.65 -9.86 -2.36
C GLY A 237 -2.13 -8.87 -1.32
N ILE A 238 -1.55 -7.67 -1.38
CA ILE A 238 -1.98 -6.56 -0.53
C ILE A 238 -3.26 -5.97 -1.13
N PRO A 239 -4.38 -5.97 -0.40
CA PRO A 239 -5.54 -5.19 -0.81
C PRO A 239 -5.25 -3.71 -0.58
N CYS A 240 -5.56 -2.83 -1.53
CA CYS A 240 -5.40 -1.38 -1.37
C CYS A 240 -6.75 -0.70 -1.39
N THR A 241 -6.97 0.25 -0.48
CA THR A 241 -8.27 0.92 -0.31
C THR A 241 -8.13 2.44 -0.29
N VAL A 242 -8.93 3.17 -1.06
CA VAL A 242 -8.95 4.65 -1.03
C VAL A 242 -10.36 5.24 -1.01
N PRO A 243 -10.56 6.42 -0.39
CA PRO A 243 -11.77 7.19 -0.53
C PRO A 243 -11.95 7.65 -1.97
N PHE A 244 -13.06 7.25 -2.59
CA PHE A 244 -13.42 7.64 -3.95
C PHE A 244 -14.93 7.91 -4.00
N SER A 245 -15.32 9.11 -4.43
CA SER A 245 -16.73 9.50 -4.57
C SER A 245 -17.56 9.26 -3.29
N GLN A 246 -17.03 9.66 -2.12
CA GLN A 246 -17.66 9.55 -0.78
C GLN A 246 -17.87 8.11 -0.25
N ARG A 247 -17.19 7.12 -0.83
CA ARG A 247 -17.18 5.72 -0.39
C ARG A 247 -15.75 5.19 -0.43
N LEU A 248 -15.50 4.07 0.23
CA LEU A 248 -14.21 3.38 0.12
C LEU A 248 -14.25 2.41 -1.07
N CYS A 249 -13.21 2.47 -1.90
CA CYS A 249 -12.96 1.55 -3.01
C CYS A 249 -11.75 0.69 -2.63
N CYS A 250 -11.90 -0.63 -2.62
CA CYS A 250 -10.80 -1.55 -2.41
C CYS A 250 -10.51 -2.32 -3.71
N VAL A 251 -9.24 -2.37 -4.11
CA VAL A 251 -8.76 -3.18 -5.24
C VAL A 251 -7.69 -4.14 -4.74
N HIS A 252 -7.77 -5.39 -5.17
CA HIS A 252 -6.83 -6.45 -4.80
C HIS A 252 -6.62 -7.41 -5.96
N ARG A 253 -5.54 -8.20 -5.90
CA ARG A 253 -5.42 -9.38 -6.77
C ARG A 253 -6.26 -10.53 -6.22
N GLY A 254 -6.61 -11.47 -7.08
CA GLY A 254 -7.19 -12.76 -6.68
C GLY A 254 -6.24 -13.60 -5.81
N ASN A 255 -6.69 -14.79 -5.47
CA ASN A 255 -5.93 -15.78 -4.71
C ASN A 255 -5.40 -16.90 -5.61
N ASP A 256 -4.43 -17.64 -5.10
CA ASP A 256 -3.75 -18.74 -5.77
C ASP A 256 -3.18 -18.34 -7.14
N GLU A 257 -3.57 -19.04 -8.19
CA GLU A 257 -3.15 -18.82 -9.57
C GLU A 257 -3.97 -17.71 -10.27
N ASP A 258 -4.92 -17.09 -9.58
CA ASP A 258 -5.71 -16.00 -10.13
C ASP A 258 -5.01 -14.65 -9.98
N ASP A 259 -4.29 -14.27 -11.02
CA ASP A 259 -3.68 -12.94 -11.13
C ASP A 259 -4.70 -11.84 -11.48
N SER A 260 -6.00 -12.12 -11.63
CA SER A 260 -6.97 -11.06 -11.94
C SER A 260 -7.03 -10.00 -10.84
N LEU A 261 -7.25 -8.74 -11.23
CA LEU A 261 -7.63 -7.70 -10.27
C LEU A 261 -9.15 -7.70 -10.04
N TYR A 262 -9.54 -7.45 -8.80
CA TYR A 262 -10.92 -7.32 -8.34
C TYR A 262 -11.10 -5.98 -7.62
N VAL A 263 -12.33 -5.47 -7.66
CA VAL A 263 -12.76 -4.26 -6.97
C VAL A 263 -14.00 -4.53 -6.13
N CYS A 264 -14.01 -4.02 -4.91
CA CYS A 264 -15.17 -4.03 -4.02
C CYS A 264 -15.35 -2.64 -3.36
N TRP A 265 -16.57 -2.35 -2.93
CA TRP A 265 -17.00 -1.03 -2.49
C TRP A 265 -17.61 -1.08 -1.10
N GLN A 266 -17.40 -0.04 -0.29
CA GLN A 266 -18.07 0.10 1.00
C GLN A 266 -19.30 1.00 0.90
N GLU A 267 -20.50 0.39 0.94
CA GLU A 267 -21.80 1.03 0.70
C GLU A 267 -22.84 0.62 1.76
N GLY A 268 -22.59 0.96 3.03
CA GLY A 268 -23.37 0.42 4.17
C GLY A 268 -22.98 -1.02 4.55
N GLY A 269 -22.02 -1.57 3.82
CA GLY A 269 -21.35 -2.86 3.96
C GLY A 269 -20.41 -3.03 2.76
N TRP A 270 -19.45 -3.95 2.83
CA TRP A 270 -18.62 -4.25 1.66
C TRP A 270 -19.44 -5.04 0.62
N THR A 271 -19.27 -4.72 -0.66
CA THR A 271 -19.82 -5.50 -1.77
C THR A 271 -18.97 -6.74 -2.02
N GLY A 272 -19.54 -7.74 -2.71
CA GLY A 272 -18.74 -8.82 -3.28
C GLY A 272 -17.82 -8.32 -4.40
N ASP A 273 -16.87 -9.16 -4.78
CA ASP A 273 -15.89 -8.85 -5.83
C ASP A 273 -16.53 -8.60 -7.20
N GLY A 274 -16.21 -7.44 -7.78
CA GLY A 274 -16.36 -7.17 -9.19
C GLY A 274 -15.00 -7.33 -9.88
N ARG A 275 -14.91 -8.15 -10.93
CA ARG A 275 -13.66 -8.29 -11.68
C ARG A 275 -13.31 -6.97 -12.38
N VAL A 276 -12.06 -6.56 -12.29
CA VAL A 276 -11.52 -5.47 -13.10
C VAL A 276 -11.25 -6.02 -14.50
N ASP A 277 -12.22 -5.85 -15.39
CA ASP A 277 -12.07 -6.23 -16.79
C ASP A 277 -11.05 -5.32 -17.51
N ASN A 278 -10.64 -5.69 -18.74
CA ASN A 278 -9.66 -5.00 -19.59
C ASN A 278 -8.18 -5.40 -19.41
N GLY A 279 -7.94 -6.69 -19.15
CA GLY A 279 -6.60 -7.29 -19.20
C GLY A 279 -5.74 -6.99 -17.98
N ALA A 280 -6.36 -6.56 -16.88
CA ALA A 280 -5.71 -6.29 -15.62
C ALA A 280 -5.36 -7.60 -14.92
N THR A 281 -4.11 -8.02 -15.04
CA THR A 281 -3.55 -9.11 -14.25
C THR A 281 -2.33 -8.63 -13.49
N SER A 282 -2.21 -9.09 -12.24
CA SER A 282 -1.15 -8.73 -11.32
C SER A 282 -0.73 -9.89 -10.44
N ARG A 283 0.59 -10.11 -10.38
CA ARG A 283 1.22 -11.06 -9.47
C ARG A 283 1.26 -10.59 -8.01
N ALA A 284 0.98 -9.31 -7.74
CA ALA A 284 1.01 -8.72 -6.40
C ALA A 284 -0.19 -7.78 -6.16
N GLY A 285 -0.33 -7.25 -4.95
CA GLY A 285 -1.32 -6.21 -4.69
C GLY A 285 -1.07 -4.97 -5.57
N PRO A 286 -2.13 -4.22 -5.97
CA PRO A 286 -1.96 -2.93 -6.61
C PRO A 286 -1.56 -1.86 -5.57
N GLY A 287 -1.06 -0.72 -6.00
CA GLY A 287 -1.15 0.55 -5.28
C GLY A 287 -2.29 1.39 -5.83
N LEU A 288 -2.98 2.14 -4.98
CA LEU A 288 -4.14 2.97 -5.36
C LEU A 288 -4.00 4.41 -4.89
N THR A 289 -4.50 5.35 -5.70
CA THR A 289 -4.72 6.74 -5.28
C THR A 289 -5.83 7.37 -6.11
N VAL A 290 -6.36 8.51 -5.66
CA VAL A 290 -7.35 9.29 -6.43
C VAL A 290 -6.64 10.50 -7.02
N LEU A 291 -6.98 10.87 -8.26
CA LEU A 291 -6.60 12.11 -8.94
C LEU A 291 -7.69 13.15 -8.71
N ASP A 292 -7.28 14.33 -8.26
CA ASP A 292 -8.12 15.49 -8.00
C ASP A 292 -8.10 16.50 -9.17
#